data_AF-A0A0Q6XFC1-F1
#
_entry.id   AF-A0A0Q6XFC1-F1
#
_cell.length_a   1.000
_cell.length_b   1.000
_cell.length_c   1.000
_cell.angle_alpha   90.00
_cell.angle_beta   90.00
_cell.angle_gamma   90.00
#
_symmetry.space_group_name_H-M   'P 1'
#
loop_
_entity.id
_entity.type
_entity.pdbx_description
1 polymer ?
#
loop_
_entity_poly.entity_id
_entity_poly.type
_entity_poly.pdbx_seq_one_letter_code
_entity_poly.pdbx_strand_id
1 'polypeptide(L)'
;MFEPTIPFGEPELIRVSAFERYLHEPGGPRARGIVRETSTRAAALSPSLLADLSRFEHAGHASEALEVLAACVRHSQQVVIHLQMGDMVVPLTVFAVERLVHCPISLDALLKQRPTELRVLHVEPAVLRPPGDDEKALIGEDQHYHPLRPVLWEFALRGSRATLLPEIAGPVAYRVAPGLELGDLRVTGALMAAIQRLQGDSVSMRELTDWPGFDIERAARLLNALYLQSGLIISRTHRAASDSWFGVLSR
;
A
#
# COMPACT_ATOMS: atom_id res chain seq x y z
N MET A 1 -35.00 20.62 6.30
CA MET A 1 -34.50 19.49 5.49
C MET A 1 -33.60 20.12 4.45
N PHE A 2 -32.28 20.03 4.61
CA PHE A 2 -31.33 20.61 3.66
C PHE A 2 -31.16 19.59 2.52
N GLU A 3 -31.56 19.98 1.31
CA GLU A 3 -31.25 19.19 0.11
C GLU A 3 -29.73 19.16 -0.09
N PRO A 4 -29.15 17.99 -0.38
CA PRO A 4 -27.72 17.88 -0.61
C PRO A 4 -27.36 18.64 -1.90
N THR A 5 -26.45 19.61 -1.79
CA THR A 5 -25.86 20.34 -2.93
C THR A 5 -24.77 19.55 -3.66
N ILE A 6 -24.75 18.23 -3.51
CA ILE A 6 -23.76 17.37 -4.17
C ILE A 6 -24.24 17.15 -5.61
N PRO A 7 -23.40 17.38 -6.63
CA PRO A 7 -23.72 17.02 -8.01
C PRO A 7 -24.13 15.55 -8.08
N PHE A 8 -25.20 15.26 -8.82
CA PHE A 8 -25.67 13.89 -9.08
C PHE A 8 -24.51 13.03 -9.61
N GLY A 9 -24.16 11.96 -8.88
CA GLY A 9 -23.17 10.97 -9.32
C GLY A 9 -21.82 10.97 -8.60
N GLU A 10 -21.56 11.88 -7.66
CA GLU A 10 -20.38 11.75 -6.77
C GLU A 10 -20.74 10.97 -5.50
N PRO A 11 -19.88 10.06 -5.01
CA PRO A 11 -20.12 9.33 -3.77
C PRO A 11 -20.19 10.30 -2.59
N GLU A 12 -21.17 10.11 -1.71
CA GLU A 12 -21.22 10.87 -0.46
C GLU A 12 -20.13 10.38 0.50
N LEU A 13 -18.94 10.98 0.39
CA LEU A 13 -17.83 10.69 1.29
C LEU A 13 -18.09 11.30 2.68
N ILE A 14 -17.61 10.62 3.72
CA ILE A 14 -17.75 11.10 5.10
C ILE A 14 -16.65 12.14 5.37
N ARG A 15 -16.98 13.22 6.11
CA ARG A 15 -15.95 14.17 6.58
C ARG A 15 -15.04 13.55 7.63
N VAL A 16 -13.76 13.91 7.64
CA VAL A 16 -12.77 13.43 8.63
C VAL A 16 -13.27 13.66 10.05
N SER A 17 -13.77 14.85 10.38
CA SER A 17 -14.31 15.17 11.71
C SER A 17 -15.53 14.34 12.13
N ALA A 18 -16.35 13.88 11.17
CA ALA A 18 -17.46 12.98 11.45
C ALA A 18 -16.94 11.54 11.67
N PHE A 19 -16.00 11.11 10.84
CA PHE A 19 -15.39 9.80 10.93
C PHE A 19 -14.59 9.62 12.22
N GLU A 20 -13.79 10.61 12.62
CA GLU A 20 -13.05 10.58 13.89
C GLU A 20 -13.96 10.47 15.10
N ARG A 21 -15.12 11.15 15.09
CA ARG A 21 -16.13 10.99 16.16
C ARG A 21 -16.65 9.56 16.19
N TYR A 22 -17.05 9.02 15.05
CA TYR A 22 -17.50 7.63 14.92
C TYR A 22 -16.46 6.63 15.43
N LEU A 23 -15.16 6.84 15.17
CA LEU A 23 -14.09 5.98 15.67
C LEU A 23 -14.01 5.93 17.21
N HIS A 24 -14.35 7.03 17.89
CA HIS A 24 -14.26 7.17 19.36
C HIS A 24 -15.60 6.99 20.09
N GLU A 25 -16.69 6.76 19.38
CA GLU A 25 -17.99 6.50 19.99
C GLU A 25 -17.94 5.20 20.83
N PRO A 26 -18.63 5.14 21.99
CA PRO A 26 -18.77 3.91 22.76
C PRO A 26 -19.35 2.78 21.89
N GLY A 27 -18.59 1.68 21.73
CA GLY A 27 -18.97 0.59 20.82
C GLY A 27 -18.61 0.82 19.34
N GLY A 28 -17.88 1.90 19.02
CA GLY A 28 -17.31 2.19 17.71
C GLY A 28 -16.09 1.30 17.38
N PRO A 29 -15.52 1.43 16.16
CA PRO A 29 -14.47 0.53 15.67
C PRO A 29 -13.24 0.40 16.57
N ARG A 30 -12.75 1.50 17.16
CA ARG A 30 -11.59 1.45 18.07
C ARG A 30 -11.91 0.73 19.39
N ALA A 31 -13.13 0.86 19.90
CA ALA A 31 -13.57 0.14 21.10
C ALA A 31 -13.68 -1.37 20.83
N ARG A 32 -14.16 -1.77 19.65
CA ARG A 32 -14.26 -3.20 19.24
C ARG A 32 -12.90 -3.85 18.98
N GLY A 33 -11.90 -3.08 18.53
CA GLY A 33 -10.53 -3.59 18.36
C GLY A 33 -9.84 -4.00 19.66
N ILE A 34 -10.26 -3.43 20.80
CA ILE A 34 -9.73 -3.77 22.14
C ILE A 34 -10.52 -4.93 22.77
N VAL A 35 -11.80 -5.07 22.42
CA VAL A 35 -12.69 -6.08 22.99
C VAL A 35 -12.79 -7.29 22.05
N ARG A 36 -12.00 -8.34 22.33
CA ARG A 36 -12.23 -9.70 21.78
C ARG A 36 -13.53 -10.26 22.34
N GLU A 37 -14.67 -9.84 21.80
CA GLU A 37 -15.94 -10.50 22.11
C GLU A 37 -16.45 -11.34 20.93
N THR A 38 -16.52 -12.63 21.27
CA THR A 38 -17.17 -13.74 20.60
C THR A 38 -18.57 -13.36 20.10
N SER A 39 -18.88 -13.79 18.86
CA SER A 39 -20.23 -13.98 18.28
C SER A 39 -20.74 -12.91 17.31
N THR A 40 -20.23 -12.94 16.09
CA THR A 40 -20.93 -13.03 14.78
C THR A 40 -19.83 -12.96 13.72
N ARG A 41 -20.01 -13.57 12.54
CA ARG A 41 -18.95 -13.81 11.53
C ARG A 41 -18.40 -12.55 10.84
N ALA A 42 -17.99 -11.52 11.59
CA ALA A 42 -17.06 -10.53 11.09
C ALA A 42 -15.69 -11.23 10.98
N ALA A 43 -15.15 -11.35 9.78
CA ALA A 43 -13.79 -11.85 9.59
C ALA A 43 -12.84 -10.87 10.28
N ALA A 44 -12.45 -11.13 11.53
CA ALA A 44 -11.50 -10.28 12.22
C ALA A 44 -10.17 -10.26 11.43
N LEU A 45 -9.47 -9.12 11.46
CA LEU A 45 -8.13 -9.03 10.87
C LEU A 45 -7.24 -10.14 11.43
N SER A 46 -6.46 -10.79 10.58
CA SER A 46 -5.59 -11.87 11.03
C SER A 46 -4.57 -11.36 12.08
N PRO A 47 -4.16 -12.20 13.06
CA PRO A 47 -3.16 -11.82 14.05
C PRO A 47 -1.84 -11.34 13.42
N SER A 48 -1.44 -11.94 12.29
CA SER A 48 -0.23 -11.55 11.55
C SER A 48 -0.35 -10.17 10.93
N LEU A 49 -1.52 -9.82 10.37
CA LEU A 49 -1.76 -8.49 9.84
C LEU A 49 -1.80 -7.45 10.97
N LEU A 50 -2.47 -7.74 12.09
CA LEU A 50 -2.49 -6.87 13.26
C LEU A 50 -1.08 -6.64 13.84
N ALA A 51 -0.26 -7.68 13.88
CA ALA A 51 1.15 -7.56 14.29
C ALA A 51 1.95 -6.64 13.36
N ASP A 52 1.74 -6.71 12.04
CA ASP A 52 2.39 -5.80 11.09
C ASP A 52 1.88 -4.36 11.25
N LEU A 53 0.56 -4.16 11.36
CA LEU A 53 -0.03 -2.82 11.54
C LEU A 53 0.42 -2.16 12.84
N SER A 54 0.44 -2.90 13.95
CA SER A 54 0.90 -2.38 15.24
C SER A 54 2.36 -1.96 15.20
N ARG A 55 3.24 -2.67 14.48
CA ARG A 55 4.65 -2.26 14.34
C ARG A 55 4.79 -0.88 13.68
N PHE A 56 3.91 -0.54 12.75
CA PHE A 56 3.92 0.77 12.08
C PHE A 56 3.51 1.90 13.03
N GLU A 57 2.49 1.68 13.85
CA GLU A 57 2.03 2.67 14.85
C GLU A 57 3.09 2.96 15.93
N HIS A 58 3.83 1.93 16.37
CA HIS A 58 4.86 2.08 17.40
C HIS A 58 6.11 2.86 16.94
N ALA A 59 6.30 3.03 15.62
CA ALA A 59 7.39 3.83 15.07
C ALA A 59 7.15 5.36 15.21
N GLY A 60 6.06 5.78 15.83
CA GLY A 60 5.73 7.19 16.08
C GLY A 60 5.17 7.93 14.86
N HIS A 61 4.87 7.20 13.79
CA HIS A 61 4.24 7.71 12.56
C HIS A 61 2.88 7.04 12.36
N ALA A 62 1.90 7.78 11.82
CA ALA A 62 0.67 7.16 11.35
C ALA A 62 1.00 6.17 10.24
N SER A 63 0.40 4.97 10.28
CA SER A 63 0.64 3.92 9.28
C SER A 63 0.53 4.47 7.87
N GLU A 64 1.56 4.27 7.06
CA GLU A 64 1.56 4.76 5.69
C GLU A 64 0.70 3.86 4.81
N ALA A 65 -0.02 4.43 3.84
CA ALA A 65 -0.89 3.65 2.97
C ALA A 65 -0.15 2.50 2.27
N LEU A 66 1.11 2.73 1.86
CA LEU A 66 1.94 1.71 1.22
C LEU A 66 2.27 0.53 2.16
N GLU A 67 2.53 0.80 3.44
CA GLU A 67 2.83 -0.25 4.43
C GLU A 67 1.62 -1.14 4.67
N VAL A 68 0.45 -0.53 4.85
CA VAL A 68 -0.82 -1.25 5.00
C VAL A 68 -1.09 -2.10 3.76
N LEU A 69 -0.99 -1.52 2.56
CA LEU A 69 -1.17 -2.24 1.30
C LEU A 69 -0.19 -3.42 1.16
N ALA A 70 1.08 -3.22 1.49
CA ALA A 70 2.10 -4.26 1.46
C ALA A 70 1.78 -5.41 2.42
N ALA A 71 1.34 -5.10 3.64
CA ALA A 71 0.93 -6.10 4.62
C ALA A 71 -0.31 -6.88 4.14
N CYS A 72 -1.31 -6.20 3.58
CA CYS A 72 -2.52 -6.85 3.06
C CYS A 72 -2.21 -7.83 1.92
N VAL A 73 -1.34 -7.43 0.98
CA VAL A 73 -0.89 -8.31 -0.11
C VAL A 73 -0.13 -9.53 0.42
N ARG A 74 0.76 -9.32 1.39
CA ARG A 74 1.57 -10.39 1.97
C ARG A 74 0.75 -11.42 2.74
N HIS A 75 -0.27 -10.96 3.46
CA HIS A 75 -1.13 -11.82 4.27
C HIS A 75 -2.38 -12.28 3.54
N SER A 76 -2.52 -11.93 2.25
CA SER A 76 -3.70 -12.24 1.42
C SER A 76 -5.02 -11.87 2.11
N GLN A 77 -5.04 -10.74 2.81
CA GLN A 77 -6.21 -10.28 3.58
C GLN A 77 -7.02 -9.26 2.78
N GLN A 78 -8.34 -9.39 2.88
CA GLN A 78 -9.27 -8.39 2.35
C GLN A 78 -9.58 -7.36 3.43
N VAL A 79 -9.30 -6.09 3.16
CA VAL A 79 -9.46 -5.00 4.13
C VAL A 79 -10.09 -3.79 3.47
N VAL A 80 -10.66 -2.90 4.27
CA VAL A 80 -10.91 -1.51 3.87
C VAL A 80 -9.95 -0.59 4.62
N ILE A 81 -9.28 0.27 3.85
CA ILE A 81 -8.35 1.28 4.34
C ILE A 81 -9.06 2.61 4.24
N HIS A 82 -9.28 3.28 5.37
CA HIS A 82 -9.88 4.60 5.41
C HIS A 82 -8.80 5.66 5.24
N LEU A 83 -8.73 6.23 4.04
CA LEU A 83 -7.73 7.23 3.68
C LEU A 83 -8.29 8.63 3.89
N GLN A 84 -7.53 9.49 4.57
CA GLN A 84 -7.79 10.92 4.60
C GLN A 84 -7.37 11.53 3.26
N MET A 85 -8.30 12.22 2.62
CA MET A 85 -8.13 12.95 1.37
C MET A 85 -8.67 14.38 1.56
N GLY A 86 -7.81 15.30 2.01
CA GLY A 86 -8.24 16.62 2.49
C GLY A 86 -9.10 16.50 3.75
N ASP A 87 -10.33 17.02 3.71
CA ASP A 87 -11.32 16.93 4.80
C ASP A 87 -12.31 15.75 4.62
N MET A 88 -12.10 14.91 3.60
CA MET A 88 -12.95 13.75 3.30
C MET A 88 -12.22 12.44 3.59
N VAL A 89 -12.99 11.39 3.90
CA VAL A 89 -12.51 10.03 4.07
C VAL A 89 -12.88 9.21 2.86
N VAL A 90 -11.89 8.60 2.22
CA VAL A 90 -12.05 7.71 1.08
C VAL A 90 -11.79 6.27 1.52
N PRO A 91 -12.80 5.39 1.50
CA PRO A 91 -12.59 3.97 1.75
C PRO A 91 -11.97 3.32 0.50
N LEU A 92 -10.76 2.76 0.66
CA LEU A 92 -10.10 1.94 -0.35
C LEU A 92 -10.17 0.48 0.11
N THR A 93 -11.06 -0.30 -0.49
CA THR A 93 -11.15 -1.74 -0.21
C THR A 93 -10.15 -2.50 -1.06
N VAL A 94 -9.39 -3.40 -0.45
CA VAL A 94 -8.32 -4.17 -1.10
C VAL A 94 -8.71 -5.63 -1.11
N PHE A 95 -8.74 -6.21 -2.30
CA PHE A 95 -8.98 -7.63 -2.56
C PHE A 95 -7.66 -8.27 -3.01
N ALA A 96 -6.83 -8.65 -2.04
CA ALA A 96 -5.45 -9.05 -2.27
C ALA A 96 -5.31 -10.29 -3.16
N VAL A 97 -6.18 -11.28 -2.99
CA VAL A 97 -6.16 -12.55 -3.74
C VAL A 97 -6.61 -12.32 -5.18
N GLU A 98 -7.70 -11.57 -5.36
CA GLU A 98 -8.32 -11.23 -6.63
C GLU A 98 -7.51 -10.17 -7.40
N ARG A 99 -6.51 -9.56 -6.76
CA ARG A 99 -5.69 -8.47 -7.29
C ARG A 99 -6.52 -7.28 -7.73
N LEU A 100 -7.55 -6.96 -6.95
CA LEU A 100 -8.44 -5.83 -7.18
C LEU A 100 -8.41 -4.85 -6.00
N VAL A 101 -8.81 -3.62 -6.30
CA VAL A 101 -9.28 -2.65 -5.31
C VAL A 101 -10.67 -2.18 -5.68
N HIS A 102 -11.44 -1.77 -4.69
CA HIS A 102 -12.65 -0.98 -4.89
C HIS A 102 -12.44 0.41 -4.29
N CYS A 103 -12.69 1.45 -5.08
CA CYS A 103 -12.64 2.84 -4.64
C CYS A 103 -13.89 3.58 -5.16
N PRO A 104 -14.66 4.23 -4.28
CA PRO A 104 -15.91 4.89 -4.70
C PRO A 104 -15.64 6.11 -5.59
N ILE A 105 -14.44 6.70 -5.53
CA ILE A 105 -14.04 7.78 -6.44
C ILE A 105 -13.10 7.23 -7.51
N SER A 106 -12.97 7.95 -8.64
CA SER A 106 -12.00 7.57 -9.66
C SER A 106 -10.58 7.48 -9.06
N LEU A 107 -9.86 6.40 -9.38
CA LEU A 107 -8.46 6.26 -8.95
C LEU A 107 -7.58 7.40 -9.46
N ASP A 108 -7.87 7.94 -10.64
CA ASP A 108 -7.17 9.13 -11.12
C ASP A 108 -7.37 10.32 -10.18
N ALA A 109 -8.55 10.54 -9.61
CA ALA A 109 -8.75 11.60 -8.62
C ALA A 109 -7.98 11.31 -7.32
N LEU A 110 -8.03 10.07 -6.83
CA LEU A 110 -7.31 9.64 -5.64
C LEU A 110 -5.78 9.79 -5.80
N LEU A 111 -5.25 9.40 -6.95
CA LEU A 111 -3.81 9.38 -7.26
C LEU A 111 -3.30 10.69 -7.87
N LYS A 112 -4.18 11.59 -8.34
CA LYS A 112 -3.84 12.99 -8.72
C LYS A 112 -3.64 13.86 -7.50
N GLN A 113 -4.37 13.61 -6.40
CA GLN A 113 -3.93 14.14 -5.12
C GLN A 113 -2.52 13.65 -4.85
N ARG A 114 -1.69 14.50 -4.24
CA ARG A 114 -0.32 14.13 -3.87
C ARG A 114 -0.40 12.89 -2.98
N PRO A 115 0.00 11.68 -3.44
CA PRO A 115 -0.21 10.48 -2.63
C PRO A 115 0.60 10.50 -1.33
N THR A 116 1.58 11.40 -1.22
CA THR A 116 2.28 11.77 0.01
C THR A 116 1.38 12.39 1.10
N GLU A 117 0.24 12.96 0.73
CA GLU A 117 -0.70 13.63 1.65
C GLU A 117 -1.82 12.69 2.12
N LEU A 118 -1.97 11.51 1.50
CA LEU A 118 -2.94 10.50 1.91
C LEU A 118 -2.49 9.84 3.23
N ARG A 119 -3.30 10.01 4.27
CA ARG A 119 -3.04 9.42 5.59
C ARG A 119 -4.01 8.28 5.86
N VAL A 120 -3.53 7.19 6.45
CA VAL A 120 -4.42 6.13 6.92
C VAL A 120 -5.02 6.56 8.26
N LEU A 121 -6.35 6.63 8.33
CA LEU A 121 -7.10 6.93 9.55
C LEU A 121 -7.47 5.66 10.31
N HIS A 122 -7.85 4.62 9.57
CA HIS A 122 -8.29 3.35 10.15
C HIS A 122 -8.21 2.21 9.12
N VAL A 123 -8.03 0.98 9.61
CA VAL A 123 -8.05 -0.25 8.81
C VAL A 123 -8.98 -1.23 9.49
N GLU A 124 -9.90 -1.82 8.73
CA GLU A 124 -10.83 -2.84 9.23
C GLU A 124 -11.07 -3.92 8.16
N PRO A 125 -11.65 -5.07 8.52
CA PRO A 125 -11.98 -6.11 7.56
C PRO A 125 -12.94 -5.62 6.47
N ALA A 126 -12.74 -6.08 5.24
CA ALA A 126 -13.67 -5.78 4.16
C ALA A 126 -15.03 -6.46 4.38
N VAL A 127 -16.11 -5.68 4.33
CA VAL A 127 -17.49 -6.19 4.21
C VAL A 127 -17.86 -6.37 2.75
N LEU A 128 -17.39 -5.47 1.88
CA LEU A 128 -17.59 -5.55 0.44
C LEU A 128 -16.93 -6.82 -0.11
N ARG A 129 -17.54 -7.41 -1.15
CA ARG A 129 -17.05 -8.61 -1.85
C ARG A 129 -16.47 -8.26 -3.22
N PRO A 130 -15.53 -9.05 -3.75
CA PRO A 130 -15.04 -8.87 -5.12
C PRO A 130 -16.11 -9.28 -6.15
N PRO A 131 -15.99 -8.84 -7.41
CA PRO A 131 -16.87 -9.29 -8.48
C PRO A 131 -16.77 -10.81 -8.66
N GLY A 132 -17.91 -11.46 -8.82
CA GLY A 132 -18.00 -12.93 -8.97
C GLY A 132 -18.17 -13.71 -7.67
N ASP A 133 -18.24 -13.03 -6.52
CA ASP A 133 -18.60 -13.65 -5.24
C ASP A 133 -20.08 -14.09 -5.19
N ASP A 134 -20.39 -15.11 -4.40
CA ASP A 134 -21.75 -15.65 -4.24
C ASP A 134 -22.67 -14.64 -3.52
N GLU A 135 -22.13 -13.84 -2.60
CA GLU A 135 -22.87 -12.83 -1.84
C GLU A 135 -23.07 -11.53 -2.66
N LYS A 136 -23.82 -11.62 -3.77
CA LYS A 136 -24.01 -10.52 -4.74
C LYS A 136 -24.46 -9.18 -4.14
N ALA A 137 -25.20 -9.21 -3.03
CA ALA A 137 -25.66 -7.99 -2.34
C ALA A 137 -24.53 -7.18 -1.70
N LEU A 138 -23.35 -7.78 -1.52
CA LEU A 138 -22.16 -7.14 -0.97
C LEU A 138 -21.15 -6.77 -2.05
N ILE A 139 -21.47 -6.97 -3.33
CA ILE A 139 -20.64 -6.51 -4.45
C ILE A 139 -20.99 -5.06 -4.74
N GLY A 140 -19.98 -4.20 -4.80
CA GLY A 140 -20.12 -2.79 -5.15
C GLY A 140 -20.40 -2.56 -6.63
N GLU A 141 -20.35 -1.30 -7.07
CA GLU A 141 -20.54 -0.98 -8.48
C GLU A 141 -19.30 -1.37 -9.31
N ASP A 142 -19.50 -2.05 -10.45
CA ASP A 142 -18.43 -2.55 -11.30
C ASP A 142 -17.40 -1.47 -11.69
N GLN A 143 -17.87 -0.23 -11.93
CA GLN A 143 -17.02 0.90 -12.31
C GLN A 143 -16.02 1.34 -11.24
N HIS A 144 -16.24 0.96 -9.98
CA HIS A 144 -15.37 1.28 -8.85
C HIS A 144 -14.31 0.21 -8.59
N TYR A 145 -14.37 -0.93 -9.29
CA TYR A 145 -13.35 -1.96 -9.21
C TYR A 145 -12.20 -1.69 -10.20
N HIS A 146 -10.99 -1.80 -9.70
CA HIS A 146 -9.78 -1.53 -10.48
C HIS A 146 -8.67 -2.54 -10.18
N PRO A 147 -7.75 -2.78 -11.12
CA PRO A 147 -6.57 -3.60 -10.86
C PRO A 147 -5.72 -3.04 -9.71
N LEU A 148 -5.31 -3.92 -8.79
CA LEU A 148 -4.48 -3.56 -7.65
C LEU A 148 -3.04 -3.18 -8.06
N ARG A 149 -2.51 -3.78 -9.13
CA ARG A 149 -1.11 -3.63 -9.54
C ARG A 149 -0.70 -2.16 -9.82
N PRO A 150 -1.43 -1.38 -10.64
CA PRO A 150 -1.13 0.04 -10.84
C PRO A 150 -1.23 0.85 -9.54
N VAL A 151 -2.19 0.54 -8.67
CA VAL A 151 -2.34 1.25 -7.39
C VAL A 151 -1.10 1.05 -6.51
N LEU A 152 -0.64 -0.18 -6.33
CA LEU A 152 0.59 -0.47 -5.57
C LEU A 152 1.81 0.24 -6.16
N TRP A 153 1.91 0.28 -7.49
CA TRP A 153 2.99 0.97 -8.20
C TRP A 153 2.99 2.47 -7.90
N GLU A 154 1.82 3.11 -7.99
CA GLU A 154 1.69 4.54 -7.78
C GLU A 154 1.90 4.94 -6.31
N PHE A 155 1.38 4.17 -5.36
CA PHE A 155 1.68 4.40 -3.93
C PHE A 155 3.16 4.17 -3.60
N ALA A 156 3.83 3.22 -4.25
CA ALA A 156 5.27 3.01 -4.03
C ALA A 156 6.11 4.17 -4.56
N LEU A 157 5.81 4.67 -5.77
CA LEU A 157 6.58 5.73 -6.41
C LEU A 157 6.25 7.13 -5.92
N ARG A 158 5.01 7.38 -5.50
CA ARG A 158 4.50 8.74 -5.20
C ARG A 158 3.89 8.89 -3.79
N GLY A 159 3.79 7.81 -3.02
CA GLY A 159 3.26 7.83 -1.65
C GLY A 159 4.19 8.49 -0.63
N SER A 160 3.77 8.56 0.64
CA SER A 160 4.56 9.19 1.71
C SER A 160 5.88 8.47 1.99
N ARG A 161 5.92 7.16 1.77
CA ARG A 161 7.07 6.33 2.12
C ARG A 161 8.29 6.63 1.26
N ALA A 162 9.32 7.20 1.90
CA ALA A 162 10.62 7.47 1.27
C ALA A 162 11.66 6.37 1.52
N THR A 163 11.39 5.40 2.39
CA THR A 163 12.33 4.34 2.81
C THR A 163 11.91 2.96 2.32
N LEU A 164 12.82 1.99 2.38
CA LEU A 164 12.51 0.60 2.01
C LEU A 164 11.45 0.01 2.96
N LEU A 165 10.57 -0.82 2.40
CA LEU A 165 9.71 -1.69 3.20
C LEU A 165 10.58 -2.61 4.08
N PRO A 166 10.18 -2.90 5.33
CA PRO A 166 11.03 -3.62 6.29
C PRO A 166 11.52 -4.99 5.80
N GLU A 167 10.75 -5.63 4.93
CA GLU A 167 11.01 -6.99 4.44
C GLU A 167 12.17 -7.03 3.46
N ILE A 168 12.38 -5.91 2.75
CA ILE A 168 13.41 -5.78 1.73
C ILE A 168 14.58 -4.92 2.20
N ALA A 169 14.51 -4.37 3.41
CA ALA A 169 15.56 -3.57 4.00
C ALA A 169 16.75 -4.42 4.50
N GLY A 170 17.85 -3.73 4.81
CA GLY A 170 19.07 -4.30 5.36
C GLY A 170 20.17 -4.57 4.31
N PRO A 171 21.22 -5.32 4.70
CA PRO A 171 22.34 -5.62 3.83
C PRO A 171 21.93 -6.67 2.80
N VAL A 172 21.39 -6.22 1.67
CA VAL A 172 20.89 -7.08 0.60
C VAL A 172 21.30 -6.55 -0.77
N ALA A 173 21.42 -7.48 -1.72
CA ALA A 173 21.53 -7.18 -3.13
C ALA A 173 20.18 -7.40 -3.82
N TYR A 174 19.86 -6.51 -4.75
CA TYR A 174 18.61 -6.43 -5.46
C TYR A 174 18.83 -6.77 -6.94
N ARG A 175 17.94 -7.58 -7.49
CA ARG A 175 17.86 -7.86 -8.92
C ARG A 175 16.39 -7.93 -9.33
N VAL A 176 16.08 -7.60 -10.58
CA VAL A 176 14.74 -7.84 -11.15
C VAL A 176 14.61 -9.31 -11.54
N ALA A 177 13.45 -9.90 -11.25
CA ALA A 177 13.12 -11.26 -11.65
C ALA A 177 13.03 -11.36 -13.19
N PRO A 178 13.57 -12.44 -13.79
CA PRO A 178 13.40 -12.66 -15.23
C PRO A 178 11.91 -12.82 -15.54
N GLY A 179 11.44 -12.18 -16.62
CA GLY A 179 10.04 -12.22 -17.01
C GLY A 179 9.11 -11.28 -16.24
N LEU A 180 9.63 -10.28 -15.51
CA LEU A 180 8.80 -9.21 -14.96
C LEU A 180 8.03 -8.50 -16.09
N GLU A 181 6.71 -8.67 -16.10
CA GLU A 181 5.83 -7.97 -17.01
C GLU A 181 5.45 -6.61 -16.42
N LEU A 182 5.90 -5.54 -17.08
CA LEU A 182 5.55 -4.17 -16.69
C LEU A 182 4.16 -3.75 -17.20
N GLY A 183 3.59 -4.42 -18.21
CA GLY A 183 2.19 -4.27 -18.64
C GLY A 183 1.70 -2.81 -18.66
N ASP A 184 0.61 -2.55 -17.93
CA ASP A 184 -0.06 -1.25 -17.81
C ASP A 184 0.65 -0.23 -16.90
N LEU A 185 1.84 -0.57 -16.37
CA LEU A 185 2.57 0.31 -15.47
C LEU A 185 3.26 1.42 -16.25
N ARG A 186 3.10 2.65 -15.77
CA ARG A 186 3.79 3.81 -16.33
C ARG A 186 5.24 3.80 -15.91
N VAL A 187 6.10 3.25 -16.77
CA VAL A 187 7.54 3.17 -16.55
C VAL A 187 8.27 3.88 -17.71
N THR A 188 8.98 4.96 -17.41
CA THR A 188 9.70 5.75 -18.43
C THR A 188 11.03 6.28 -17.90
N GLY A 189 11.89 6.71 -18.84
CA GLY A 189 13.15 7.40 -18.53
C GLY A 189 14.08 6.60 -17.60
N ALA A 190 14.61 7.25 -16.57
CA ALA A 190 15.56 6.67 -15.63
C ALA A 190 15.02 5.41 -14.92
N LEU A 191 13.71 5.32 -14.65
CA LEU A 191 13.11 4.13 -14.04
C LEU A 191 13.21 2.92 -14.96
N MET A 192 12.90 3.10 -16.25
CA MET A 192 13.00 2.01 -17.23
C MET A 192 14.45 1.56 -17.40
N ALA A 193 15.38 2.50 -17.53
CA ALA A 193 16.81 2.20 -17.65
C ALA A 193 17.34 1.43 -16.42
N ALA A 194 16.92 1.82 -15.22
CA ALA A 194 17.29 1.12 -14.00
C ALA A 194 16.72 -0.30 -13.94
N ILE A 195 15.44 -0.49 -14.30
CA ILE A 195 14.83 -1.82 -14.31
C ILE A 195 15.53 -2.74 -15.31
N GLN A 196 15.84 -2.26 -16.51
CA GLN A 196 16.58 -3.03 -17.52
C GLN A 196 17.97 -3.44 -17.02
N ARG A 197 18.68 -2.53 -16.35
CA ARG A 197 20.00 -2.86 -15.76
C ARG A 197 19.86 -3.88 -14.62
N LEU A 198 18.86 -3.71 -13.75
CA LEU A 198 18.56 -4.66 -12.68
C LEU A 198 18.13 -6.04 -13.18
N GLN A 199 17.70 -6.21 -14.43
CA GLN A 199 17.41 -7.54 -14.98
C GLN A 199 18.69 -8.36 -15.20
N GLY A 200 19.82 -7.69 -15.51
CA GLY A 200 21.12 -8.32 -15.67
C GLY A 200 21.89 -8.48 -14.36
N ASP A 201 21.95 -7.40 -13.57
CA ASP A 201 22.90 -7.26 -12.47
C ASP A 201 22.23 -7.26 -11.10
N SER A 202 22.87 -7.92 -10.12
CA SER A 202 22.49 -7.80 -8.71
C SER A 202 23.28 -6.67 -8.05
N VAL A 203 22.61 -5.67 -7.50
CA VAL A 203 23.26 -4.46 -6.96
C VAL A 203 22.80 -4.14 -5.53
N SER A 204 23.65 -3.46 -4.78
CA SER A 204 23.33 -2.92 -3.47
C SER A 204 22.50 -1.64 -3.58
N MET A 205 21.89 -1.24 -2.45
CA MET A 205 21.22 0.06 -2.35
C MET A 205 22.17 1.22 -2.71
N ARG A 206 23.42 1.15 -2.24
CA ARG A 206 24.43 2.20 -2.47
C ARG A 206 24.77 2.33 -3.95
N GLU A 207 24.99 1.22 -4.64
CA GLU A 207 25.28 1.25 -6.07
C GLU A 207 24.09 1.80 -6.87
N LEU A 208 22.86 1.46 -6.47
CA LEU A 208 21.66 1.98 -7.11
C LEU A 208 21.51 3.50 -6.94
N THR A 209 21.92 4.06 -5.80
CA THR A 209 21.89 5.52 -5.59
C THR A 209 22.92 6.28 -6.40
N ASP A 210 23.98 5.62 -6.88
CA ASP A 210 24.99 6.24 -7.74
C ASP A 210 24.57 6.29 -9.22
N TRP A 211 23.39 5.75 -9.57
CA TRP A 211 22.91 5.72 -10.96
C TRP A 211 22.33 7.07 -11.40
N PRO A 212 22.44 7.42 -12.70
CA PRO A 212 21.87 8.66 -13.22
C PRO A 212 20.38 8.80 -12.92
N GLY A 213 20.00 9.90 -12.29
CA GLY A 213 18.61 10.21 -11.95
C GLY A 213 18.07 9.48 -10.72
N PHE A 214 18.93 8.84 -9.94
CA PHE A 214 18.58 8.24 -8.66
C PHE A 214 19.23 8.97 -7.48
N ASP A 215 18.47 9.01 -6.39
CA ASP A 215 18.93 9.28 -5.04
C ASP A 215 18.42 8.15 -4.13
N ILE A 216 18.70 8.23 -2.83
CA ILE A 216 18.29 7.21 -1.86
C ILE A 216 16.78 6.99 -1.82
N GLU A 217 15.98 8.05 -1.92
CA GLU A 217 14.53 7.97 -1.85
C GLU A 217 13.97 7.33 -3.12
N ARG A 218 14.39 7.81 -4.29
CA ARG A 218 13.92 7.29 -5.57
C ARG A 218 14.33 5.83 -5.78
N ALA A 219 15.51 5.44 -5.30
CA ALA A 219 15.97 4.06 -5.29
C ALA A 219 15.07 3.19 -4.39
N ALA A 220 14.77 3.65 -3.17
CA ALA A 220 13.92 2.91 -2.24
C ALA A 220 12.49 2.74 -2.79
N ARG A 221 11.94 3.81 -3.35
CA ARG A 221 10.61 3.81 -4.01
C ARG A 221 10.54 2.83 -5.17
N LEU A 222 11.56 2.80 -6.04
CA LEU A 222 11.63 1.82 -7.13
C LEU A 222 11.69 0.38 -6.59
N LEU A 223 12.55 0.11 -5.60
CA LEU A 223 12.69 -1.23 -5.04
C LEU A 223 11.40 -1.70 -4.34
N ASN A 224 10.72 -0.82 -3.59
CA ASN A 224 9.41 -1.09 -3.03
C ASN A 224 8.39 -1.43 -4.13
N ALA A 225 8.36 -0.64 -5.20
CA ALA A 225 7.45 -0.85 -6.32
C ALA A 225 7.69 -2.23 -6.96
N LEU A 226 8.94 -2.57 -7.25
CA LEU A 226 9.32 -3.86 -7.84
C LEU A 226 9.00 -5.04 -6.91
N TYR A 227 9.24 -4.90 -5.60
CA TYR A 227 8.90 -5.90 -4.60
C TYR A 227 7.39 -6.21 -4.60
N LEU A 228 6.55 -5.17 -4.62
CA LEU A 228 5.09 -5.31 -4.60
C LEU A 228 4.52 -5.92 -5.88
N GLN A 229 5.25 -5.85 -7.00
CA GLN A 229 4.92 -6.56 -8.23
C GLN A 229 5.43 -8.02 -8.26
N SER A 230 5.99 -8.52 -7.14
CA SER A 230 6.69 -9.81 -7.09
C SER A 230 7.84 -9.90 -8.11
N GLY A 231 8.37 -8.74 -8.53
CA GLY A 231 9.39 -8.61 -9.56
C GLY A 231 10.81 -8.44 -9.04
N LEU A 232 11.01 -8.56 -7.72
CA LEU A 232 12.30 -8.32 -7.07
C LEU A 232 12.85 -9.60 -6.46
N ILE A 233 14.07 -9.95 -6.86
CA ILE A 233 14.91 -10.96 -6.24
C ILE A 233 15.81 -10.26 -5.22
N ILE A 234 15.85 -10.80 -4.00
CA ILE A 234 16.62 -10.25 -2.88
C ILE A 234 17.63 -11.32 -2.45
N SER A 235 18.91 -10.97 -2.45
CA SER A 235 19.99 -11.88 -2.03
C SER A 235 20.77 -11.29 -0.86
N ARG A 236 20.87 -12.05 0.24
CA ARG A 236 21.59 -11.64 1.46
C ARG A 236 23.05 -12.12 1.50
N THR A 237 23.40 -13.10 0.67
CA THR A 237 24.74 -13.71 0.62
C THR A 237 25.57 -13.22 -0.56
N HIS A 238 25.02 -12.35 -1.40
CA HIS A 238 25.70 -11.79 -2.55
C HIS A 238 26.82 -10.81 -2.13
N ARG A 239 27.88 -10.68 -2.94
CA ARG A 239 28.98 -9.74 -2.68
C ARG A 239 28.50 -8.30 -2.45
N ALA A 240 27.56 -7.84 -3.27
CA ALA A 240 26.98 -6.50 -3.11
C ALA A 240 26.21 -6.32 -1.77
N ALA A 241 25.72 -7.42 -1.17
CA ALA A 241 25.15 -7.39 0.18
C ALA A 241 26.24 -7.30 1.27
N SER A 242 27.40 -7.96 1.06
CA SER A 242 28.52 -7.91 2.01
C SER A 242 29.29 -6.59 1.99
N ASP A 243 29.33 -5.88 0.85
CA ASP A 243 30.01 -4.58 0.76
C ASP A 243 29.35 -3.51 1.67
N SER A 244 28.07 -3.67 2.01
CA SER A 244 27.42 -2.81 3.02
C SER A 244 27.84 -3.15 4.46
N TRP A 245 28.28 -4.37 4.73
CA TRP A 245 28.74 -4.79 6.07
C TRP A 245 30.17 -4.29 6.36
N PHE A 246 31.07 -4.35 5.37
CA PHE A 246 32.44 -3.87 5.53
C PHE A 246 32.54 -2.34 5.65
N GLY A 247 31.57 -1.59 5.12
CA GLY A 247 31.49 -0.13 5.31
C GLY A 247 31.11 0.32 6.73
N VAL A 248 30.52 -0.56 7.55
CA VAL A 248 30.15 -0.26 8.95
C VAL A 248 31.32 -0.52 9.91
N LEU A 249 32.23 -1.44 9.57
CA LEU A 249 33.43 -1.73 10.36
C LEU A 249 34.60 -0.76 10.13
N SER A 250 34.42 0.22 9.23
CA SER A 250 35.46 1.19 8.83
C SER A 250 35.10 2.65 9.18
N ARG A 251 34.18 2.87 10.13
CA ARG A 251 33.91 4.18 10.75
C ARG A 251 34.14 4.14 12.25
#